data_AF-A0A8J5NAN2-F1
#
_entry.id   AF-A0A8J5NAN2-F1
#
_cell.length_a   1.000
_cell.length_b   1.000
_cell.length_c   1.000
_cell.angle_alpha   90.00
_cell.angle_beta   90.00
_cell.angle_gamma   90.00
#
_symmetry.space_group_name_H-M   'P 1'
#
loop_
_entity.id
_entity.type
_entity.pdbx_description
1 polymer ?
#
loop_
_entity_poly.entity_id
_entity_poly.type
_entity_poly.pdbx_seq_one_letter_code
_entity_poly.pdbx_strand_id
1 'polypeptide(L)'
;EAKEGIYKEVWGLFNHKDRSKSFFKTVDPGFDQITRRKFVLMNPQLNSEVRAAQRGKDKYHLGRQPFYPQGYGIACNKGAPFIPKFNQMLTRISQAGLIAYWKEKEIQMISGGPPAQDSTTERGPSAITLKHLQAAFFVLMMGFIVAVLALGLEFVVSKFLTSQMGEWTGTDHQWGSQ
;
A
#
# COMPACT_ATOMS: atom_id res chain seq x y z
N GLU A 1 -34.36 -4.74 3.09
CA GLU A 1 -33.32 -3.93 2.43
C GLU A 1 -33.11 -2.64 3.22
N ALA A 2 -31.87 -2.18 3.37
CA ALA A 2 -31.58 -0.93 4.07
C ALA A 2 -32.12 0.25 3.25
N LYS A 3 -33.04 1.03 3.84
CA LYS A 3 -33.74 2.11 3.12
C LYS A 3 -32.89 3.38 2.98
N GLU A 4 -31.92 3.57 3.88
CA GLU A 4 -31.01 4.72 3.95
C GLU A 4 -29.64 4.32 4.54
N GLY A 5 -28.64 5.19 4.41
CA GLY A 5 -27.30 5.04 5.00
C GLY A 5 -26.30 4.20 4.20
N ILE A 6 -25.11 4.00 4.80
CA ILE A 6 -23.92 3.38 4.16
C ILE A 6 -24.22 2.00 3.57
N TYR A 7 -25.08 1.19 4.19
CA TYR A 7 -25.46 -0.12 3.67
C TYR A 7 -26.18 -0.04 2.31
N LYS A 8 -26.99 1.00 2.07
CA LYS A 8 -27.65 1.23 0.79
C LYS A 8 -26.65 1.65 -0.28
N GLU A 9 -25.68 2.48 0.07
CA GLU A 9 -24.61 2.90 -0.84
C GLU A 9 -23.77 1.69 -1.27
N VAL A 10 -23.32 0.89 -0.31
CA VAL A 10 -22.60 -0.37 -0.57
C VAL A 10 -23.44 -1.33 -1.42
N TRP A 11 -24.74 -1.47 -1.12
CA TRP A 11 -25.64 -2.27 -1.94
C TRP A 11 -25.77 -1.74 -3.38
N GLY A 12 -25.80 -0.42 -3.56
CA GLY A 12 -25.80 0.24 -4.87
C GLY A 12 -24.57 -0.09 -5.71
N LEU A 13 -23.40 -0.25 -5.07
CA LEU A 13 -22.17 -0.70 -5.75
C LEU A 13 -22.28 -2.14 -6.25
N PHE A 14 -22.92 -3.02 -5.49
CA PHE A 14 -23.09 -4.43 -5.87
C PHE A 14 -24.21 -4.66 -6.88
N ASN A 15 -25.32 -3.91 -6.77
CA ASN A 15 -26.54 -4.10 -7.56
C ASN A 15 -26.46 -3.46 -8.96
N HIS A 16 -25.38 -3.76 -9.69
CA HIS A 16 -25.21 -3.39 -11.10
C HIS A 16 -26.21 -4.15 -11.99
N LYS A 17 -26.57 -3.60 -13.15
CA LYS A 17 -27.49 -4.23 -14.14
C LYS A 17 -27.07 -5.65 -14.53
N ASP A 18 -25.77 -5.91 -14.47
CA ASP A 18 -25.17 -7.22 -14.72
C ASP A 18 -24.66 -7.80 -13.39
N ARG A 19 -25.50 -8.61 -12.74
CA ARG A 19 -25.18 -9.24 -11.45
C ARG A 19 -24.04 -10.24 -11.51
N SER A 20 -23.73 -10.79 -12.68
CA SER A 20 -22.66 -11.79 -12.85
C SER A 20 -21.26 -11.22 -12.60
N LYS A 21 -21.12 -9.88 -12.68
CA LYS A 21 -19.86 -9.16 -12.41
C LYS A 21 -19.62 -8.87 -10.93
N SER A 22 -20.69 -8.84 -10.14
CA SER A 22 -20.65 -8.50 -8.71
C SER A 22 -20.81 -9.73 -7.81
N PHE A 23 -21.54 -10.74 -8.28
CA PHE A 23 -21.86 -11.95 -7.53
C PHE A 23 -21.32 -13.18 -8.25
N PHE A 24 -20.51 -13.96 -7.54
CA PHE A 24 -19.96 -15.21 -8.03
C PHE A 24 -20.67 -16.40 -7.37
N LYS A 25 -20.86 -17.48 -8.13
CA LYS A 25 -21.38 -18.74 -7.58
C LYS A 25 -20.40 -19.41 -6.63
N THR A 26 -19.11 -19.27 -6.92
CA THR A 26 -18.00 -19.78 -6.11
C THR A 26 -17.04 -18.64 -5.80
N VAL A 27 -16.27 -18.78 -4.74
CA VAL A 27 -15.40 -17.71 -4.24
C VAL A 27 -14.12 -17.57 -5.08
N ASP A 28 -13.65 -18.65 -5.68
CA ASP A 28 -12.36 -18.72 -6.38
C ASP A 28 -12.21 -17.74 -7.58
N PRO A 29 -13.20 -17.58 -8.48
CA PRO A 29 -13.14 -16.57 -9.53
C PRO A 29 -13.02 -15.14 -8.99
N GLY A 30 -13.61 -14.88 -7.81
CA GLY A 30 -13.47 -13.58 -7.14
C GLY A 30 -12.02 -13.31 -6.73
N PHE A 31 -11.33 -14.30 -6.18
CA PHE A 31 -9.92 -14.20 -5.81
C PHE A 31 -8.98 -14.04 -7.01
N ASP A 32 -9.31 -14.65 -8.15
CA ASP A 32 -8.54 -14.47 -9.40
C ASP A 32 -8.68 -13.05 -9.94
N GLN A 33 -9.80 -12.37 -9.69
CA GLN A 33 -10.01 -11.01 -10.17
C GLN A 33 -9.27 -9.96 -9.35
N ILE A 34 -9.04 -10.19 -8.05
CA ILE A 34 -8.30 -9.26 -7.18
C ILE A 34 -6.90 -8.97 -7.73
N THR A 35 -6.22 -9.99 -8.27
CA THR A 35 -4.85 -9.85 -8.81
C THR A 35 -4.83 -9.35 -10.25
N ARG A 36 -5.94 -9.48 -10.99
CA ARG A 36 -6.02 -9.11 -12.42
C ARG A 36 -6.49 -7.69 -12.67
N ARG A 37 -7.29 -7.12 -11.77
CA ARG A 37 -7.88 -5.78 -11.94
C ARG A 37 -8.13 -5.13 -10.58
N LYS A 38 -8.47 -3.83 -10.58
CA LYS A 38 -8.93 -3.12 -9.38
C LYS A 38 -10.26 -3.70 -8.92
N PHE A 39 -10.22 -4.69 -8.02
CA PHE A 39 -11.37 -5.45 -7.59
C PHE A 39 -11.32 -5.67 -6.07
N VAL A 40 -12.47 -5.55 -5.42
CA VAL A 40 -12.64 -5.81 -3.99
C VAL A 40 -13.67 -6.92 -3.86
N LEU A 41 -13.33 -7.95 -3.08
CA LEU A 41 -14.21 -9.07 -2.80
C LEU A 41 -14.67 -9.01 -1.35
N MET A 42 -15.98 -9.02 -1.13
CA MET A 42 -16.58 -9.22 0.19
C MET A 42 -16.82 -10.71 0.40
N ASN A 43 -16.20 -11.28 1.43
CA ASN A 43 -16.23 -12.72 1.73
C ASN A 43 -15.93 -12.93 3.24
N PRO A 44 -16.41 -14.01 3.88
CA PRO A 44 -16.11 -14.26 5.29
C PRO A 44 -14.60 -14.26 5.58
N GLN A 45 -14.21 -13.63 6.70
CA GLN A 45 -12.82 -13.35 7.04
C GLN A 45 -11.93 -14.59 6.99
N LEU A 46 -12.32 -15.67 7.70
CA LEU A 46 -11.55 -16.91 7.76
C LEU A 46 -11.33 -17.51 6.37
N ASN A 47 -12.38 -17.50 5.55
CA ASN A 47 -12.34 -18.05 4.21
C ASN A 47 -11.37 -17.26 3.30
N SER A 48 -11.27 -15.95 3.54
CA SER A 48 -10.33 -15.08 2.85
C SER A 48 -8.89 -15.24 3.34
N GLU A 49 -8.68 -15.41 4.64
CA GLU A 49 -7.38 -15.73 5.24
C GLU A 49 -6.80 -17.02 4.70
N VAL A 50 -7.61 -18.09 4.66
CA VAL A 50 -7.20 -19.40 4.13
C VAL A 50 -6.85 -19.32 2.64
N ARG A 51 -7.69 -18.70 1.81
CA ARG A 51 -7.39 -18.58 0.37
C ARG A 51 -6.18 -17.70 0.09
N ALA A 52 -6.00 -16.62 0.84
CA ALA A 52 -4.79 -15.81 0.72
C ALA A 52 -3.55 -16.63 1.10
N ALA A 53 -3.61 -17.43 2.17
CA ALA A 53 -2.54 -18.34 2.55
C ALA A 53 -2.21 -19.36 1.45
N GLN A 54 -3.23 -19.97 0.81
CA GLN A 54 -3.05 -20.92 -0.30
C GLN A 54 -2.43 -20.30 -1.56
N ARG A 55 -2.71 -19.02 -1.84
CA ARG A 55 -2.40 -18.36 -3.12
C ARG A 55 -1.21 -17.40 -3.05
N GLY A 56 -0.63 -17.23 -1.86
CA GLY A 56 0.41 -16.26 -1.53
C GLY A 56 -0.18 -15.03 -0.84
N LYS A 57 0.04 -14.90 0.48
CA LYS A 57 -0.53 -13.82 1.30
C LYS A 57 -0.11 -12.43 0.82
N ASP A 58 1.07 -12.31 0.22
CA ASP A 58 1.64 -11.07 -0.31
C ASP A 58 0.82 -10.44 -1.45
N LYS A 59 0.01 -11.25 -2.15
CA LYS A 59 -0.82 -10.79 -3.28
C LYS A 59 -2.16 -10.21 -2.85
N TYR A 60 -2.53 -10.34 -1.58
CA TYR A 60 -3.86 -10.00 -1.08
C TYR A 60 -3.75 -9.11 0.16
N HIS A 61 -4.49 -8.00 0.16
CA HIS A 61 -4.70 -7.22 1.37
C HIS A 61 -6.04 -7.59 1.99
N LEU A 62 -6.00 -8.15 3.19
CA LEU A 62 -7.20 -8.49 3.96
C LEU A 62 -7.51 -7.35 4.94
N GLY A 63 -8.77 -6.89 4.92
CA GLY A 63 -9.25 -5.96 5.93
C GLY A 63 -9.13 -6.56 7.34
N ARG A 64 -8.66 -5.76 8.30
CA ARG A 64 -8.52 -6.20 9.70
C ARG A 64 -9.86 -6.29 10.44
N GLN A 65 -10.81 -5.43 10.07
CA GLN A 65 -12.09 -5.33 10.74
C GLN A 65 -13.17 -6.05 9.93
N PRO A 66 -13.90 -7.02 10.54
CA PRO A 66 -15.04 -7.60 9.88
C PRO A 66 -16.16 -6.56 9.77
N PHE A 67 -16.75 -6.46 8.58
CA PHE A 67 -17.93 -5.61 8.32
C PHE A 67 -19.15 -6.02 9.16
N TYR A 68 -19.27 -7.31 9.46
CA TYR A 68 -20.33 -7.87 10.29
C TYR A 68 -19.76 -9.01 11.15
N PRO A 69 -20.02 -9.05 12.47
CA PRO A 69 -19.55 -10.13 13.33
C PRO A 69 -20.31 -11.42 12.99
N GLN A 70 -19.66 -12.28 12.19
CA GLN A 70 -20.17 -13.60 11.84
C GLN A 70 -19.41 -14.68 12.63
N GLY A 71 -20.14 -15.62 13.22
CA GLY A 71 -19.59 -16.78 13.92
C GLY A 71 -20.03 -18.10 13.27
N TYR A 72 -19.24 -19.15 13.50
CA TYR A 72 -19.65 -20.53 13.19
C TYR A 72 -20.39 -21.12 14.39
N GLY A 73 -21.52 -21.77 14.12
CA GLY A 73 -22.30 -22.51 15.11
C GLY A 73 -22.38 -24.00 14.74
N ILE A 74 -22.58 -24.84 15.76
CA ILE A 74 -22.80 -26.28 15.58
C ILE A 74 -24.28 -26.55 15.81
N ALA A 75 -24.99 -26.98 14.76
CA ALA A 75 -26.41 -27.28 14.82
C ALA A 75 -26.63 -28.76 15.17
N CYS A 76 -27.65 -29.03 16.00
CA CYS A 76 -28.05 -30.39 16.36
C CYS A 76 -29.57 -30.44 16.54
N ASN A 77 -30.13 -31.66 16.55
CA ASN A 77 -31.56 -31.87 16.78
C ASN A 77 -31.99 -31.30 18.14
N LYS A 78 -33.18 -30.69 18.17
CA LYS A 78 -33.76 -30.15 19.41
C LYS A 78 -33.89 -31.27 20.45
N GLY A 79 -33.39 -31.03 21.65
CA GLY A 79 -33.45 -32.00 22.76
C GLY A 79 -32.38 -33.09 22.71
N ALA A 80 -31.37 -32.99 21.84
CA ALA A 80 -30.29 -33.97 21.82
C ALA A 80 -29.58 -34.06 23.20
N PRO A 81 -29.44 -35.26 23.78
CA PRO A 81 -29.01 -35.44 25.17
C PRO A 81 -27.54 -35.04 25.41
N PHE A 82 -26.74 -34.94 24.36
CA PHE A 82 -25.33 -34.59 24.45
C PHE A 82 -25.05 -33.08 24.42
N ILE A 83 -26.05 -32.22 24.16
CA ILE A 83 -25.89 -30.76 24.06
C ILE A 83 -25.19 -30.17 25.29
N PRO A 84 -25.60 -30.48 26.54
CA PRO A 84 -24.97 -29.88 27.71
C PRO A 84 -23.48 -30.24 27.82
N LYS A 85 -23.15 -31.52 27.59
CA LYS A 85 -21.78 -32.02 27.62
C LYS A 85 -20.93 -31.42 26.51
N PHE A 86 -21.49 -31.29 25.31
CA PHE A 86 -20.82 -30.70 24.15
C PHE A 86 -20.52 -29.20 24.37
N ASN A 87 -21.49 -28.44 24.87
CA ASN A 87 -21.31 -27.02 25.19
C ASN A 87 -20.25 -26.80 26.26
N GLN A 88 -20.22 -27.66 27.29
CA GLN A 88 -19.20 -27.61 28.33
C GLN A 88 -17.80 -27.86 27.75
N MET A 89 -17.66 -28.86 26.86
CA MET A 89 -16.39 -29.16 26.19
C MET A 89 -15.95 -28.02 25.27
N LEU A 90 -16.86 -27.47 24.46
CA LEU A 90 -16.57 -26.34 23.58
C LEU A 90 -16.12 -25.11 24.38
N THR A 91 -16.74 -24.86 25.52
CA THR A 91 -16.33 -23.79 26.45
C THR A 91 -14.90 -23.99 26.94
N ARG A 92 -14.56 -25.21 27.38
CA ARG A 92 -13.19 -25.54 27.83
C ARG A 92 -12.17 -25.39 26.71
N ILE A 93 -12.48 -25.84 25.50
CA ILE A 93 -11.61 -25.71 24.32
C ILE A 93 -11.38 -24.22 23.99
N SER A 94 -12.44 -23.40 24.05
CA SER A 94 -12.35 -21.97 23.82
C SER A 94 -11.53 -21.26 24.91
N GLN A 95 -11.78 -21.54 26.18
CA GLN A 95 -11.04 -20.97 27.32
C GLN A 95 -9.57 -21.37 27.33
N ALA A 96 -9.25 -22.58 26.87
CA ALA A 96 -7.87 -23.04 26.70
C ALA A 96 -7.17 -22.44 25.47
N GLY A 97 -7.86 -21.63 24.65
CA GLY A 97 -7.28 -21.01 23.45
C GLY A 97 -7.01 -21.99 22.30
N LEU A 98 -7.48 -23.24 22.39
CA LEU A 98 -7.17 -24.29 21.41
C LEU A 98 -7.73 -23.99 20.02
N ILE A 99 -8.87 -23.31 19.94
CA ILE A 99 -9.46 -22.88 18.65
C ILE A 99 -8.52 -21.94 17.91
N ALA A 100 -7.97 -20.94 18.62
CA ALA A 100 -7.03 -19.98 18.03
C ALA A 100 -5.73 -20.68 17.62
N TYR A 101 -5.21 -21.56 18.48
CA TYR A 101 -4.02 -22.35 18.21
C TYR A 101 -4.18 -23.21 16.95
N TRP A 102 -5.28 -23.95 16.81
CA TRP A 102 -5.51 -24.79 15.63
C TRP A 102 -5.76 -23.98 14.36
N LYS A 103 -6.48 -22.84 14.45
CA LYS A 103 -6.64 -21.93 13.32
C LYS A 103 -5.30 -21.48 12.78
N GLU A 104 -4.44 -20.98 13.67
CA GLU A 104 -3.13 -20.45 13.29
C GLU A 104 -2.24 -21.56 12.72
N LYS A 105 -2.18 -22.71 13.39
CA LYS A 105 -1.43 -23.87 12.95
C LYS A 105 -1.85 -24.34 11.55
N GLU A 106 -3.16 -24.39 11.28
CA GLU A 106 -3.70 -24.79 9.99
C GLU A 106 -3.33 -23.78 8.88
N ILE A 107 -3.49 -22.48 9.15
CA ILE A 107 -3.11 -21.43 8.20
C ILE A 107 -1.61 -21.50 7.87
N GLN A 108 -0.76 -21.76 8.87
CA GLN A 108 0.68 -21.90 8.68
C GLN A 108 1.05 -23.12 7.83
N MET A 109 0.40 -24.27 8.10
CA MET A 109 0.58 -25.48 7.28
C MET A 109 0.19 -25.22 5.82
N ILE A 110 -0.92 -24.52 5.60
CA ILE A 110 -1.40 -24.15 4.27
C ILE A 110 -0.45 -23.20 3.54
N SER A 111 0.18 -22.26 4.25
CA SER A 111 1.15 -21.33 3.66
C SER A 111 2.53 -21.93 3.37
N GLY A 112 2.76 -23.21 3.69
CA GLY A 112 4.00 -23.92 3.32
C GLY A 112 5.22 -23.61 4.21
N GLY A 113 5.02 -23.13 5.44
CA GLY A 113 6.11 -22.82 6.37
C GLY A 113 5.70 -21.82 7.45
N PRO A 114 6.59 -21.55 8.44
CA PRO A 114 6.34 -20.52 9.44
C PRO A 114 6.02 -19.20 8.72
N PRO A 115 5.12 -18.38 9.28
CA PRO A 115 4.73 -17.14 8.63
C PRO A 115 6.00 -16.38 8.31
N ALA A 116 6.15 -15.93 7.06
CA ALA A 116 7.03 -14.80 6.79
C ALA A 116 6.63 -13.77 7.85
N GLN A 117 7.57 -13.49 8.77
CA GLN A 117 7.36 -12.64 9.94
C GLN A 117 6.45 -11.53 9.49
N ASP A 118 5.25 -11.48 10.07
CA ASP A 118 4.24 -10.49 9.74
C ASP A 118 4.97 -9.14 9.84
N SER A 119 5.38 -8.58 8.71
CA SER A 119 6.12 -7.30 8.64
C SER A 119 5.18 -6.12 8.89
N THR A 120 4.10 -6.42 9.61
CA THR A 120 3.06 -5.63 10.22
C THR A 120 3.32 -5.42 11.71
N THR A 121 4.49 -5.80 12.26
CA THR A 121 5.16 -4.86 13.17
C THR A 121 5.24 -3.56 12.41
N GLU A 122 4.62 -2.51 12.95
CA GLU A 122 4.59 -1.18 12.38
C GLU A 122 5.88 -0.91 11.60
N ARG A 123 5.79 -0.93 10.26
CA ARG A 123 6.71 -0.11 9.49
C ARG A 123 6.36 1.30 9.95
N GLY A 124 7.06 1.76 10.99
CA GLY A 124 7.23 3.17 11.25
C GLY A 124 7.50 3.88 9.92
N PRO A 125 7.14 5.16 9.81
CA PRO A 125 7.01 5.89 8.55
C PRO A 125 8.08 5.43 7.57
N SER A 126 7.63 4.83 6.45
CA SER A 126 8.44 4.19 5.41
C SER A 126 9.80 4.87 5.33
N ALA A 127 10.89 4.15 5.65
CA ALA A 127 12.23 4.71 5.70
C ALA A 127 12.46 5.56 4.44
N ILE A 128 12.78 6.85 4.64
CA ILE A 128 12.92 7.83 3.55
C ILE A 128 13.93 7.27 2.55
N THR A 129 13.42 6.68 1.49
CA THR A 129 14.21 6.04 0.46
C THR A 129 14.66 7.13 -0.50
N LEU A 130 15.81 6.95 -1.16
CA LEU A 130 16.43 7.90 -2.09
C LEU A 130 15.43 8.50 -3.11
N LYS A 131 14.40 7.73 -3.48
CA LYS A 131 13.31 8.15 -4.35
C LYS A 131 12.55 9.39 -3.85
N HIS A 132 12.41 9.58 -2.54
CA HIS A 132 11.76 10.75 -1.94
C HIS A 132 12.67 11.98 -1.92
N LEU A 133 14.01 11.80 -1.96
CA LEU A 133 14.99 12.89 -1.99
C LEU A 133 15.43 13.28 -3.41
N GLN A 134 14.96 12.55 -4.43
CA GLN A 134 15.34 12.76 -5.83
C GLN A 134 15.03 14.18 -6.32
N ALA A 135 13.93 14.79 -5.86
CA ALA A 135 13.57 16.16 -6.20
C ALA A 135 14.62 17.18 -5.72
N ALA A 136 15.21 16.99 -4.54
CA ALA A 136 16.24 17.89 -4.01
C ALA A 136 17.52 17.83 -4.87
N PHE A 137 17.91 16.64 -5.34
CA PHE A 137 19.04 16.48 -6.25
C PHE A 137 18.80 17.13 -7.62
N PHE A 138 17.57 17.06 -8.14
CA PHE A 138 17.22 17.75 -9.39
C PHE A 138 17.31 19.27 -9.26
N VAL A 139 16.79 19.83 -8.15
CA VAL A 139 16.88 21.28 -7.89
C VAL A 139 18.34 21.71 -7.74
N LEU A 140 19.16 20.93 -7.03
CA LEU A 140 20.59 21.20 -6.87
C LEU A 140 21.31 21.21 -8.23
N MET A 141 21.04 20.22 -9.07
CA MET A 141 21.63 20.14 -10.42
C MET A 141 21.20 21.33 -11.29
N MET A 142 19.93 21.74 -11.21
CA MET A 142 19.45 22.94 -11.91
C MET A 142 20.16 24.20 -11.41
N GLY A 143 20.38 24.31 -10.09
CA GLY A 143 21.14 25.40 -9.49
C GLY A 143 22.58 25.47 -10.01
N PHE A 144 23.27 24.32 -10.14
CA PHE A 144 24.60 24.27 -10.74
C PHE A 144 24.62 24.72 -12.20
N ILE A 145 23.63 24.33 -13.00
CA ILE A 145 23.52 24.77 -14.41
C ILE A 145 23.38 26.29 -14.48
N VAL A 146 22.48 26.87 -13.67
CA VAL A 146 22.27 28.32 -13.63
C VAL A 146 23.53 29.06 -13.18
N ALA A 147 24.23 28.54 -12.16
CA ALA A 147 25.47 29.14 -11.68
C ALA A 147 26.59 29.13 -12.74
N VAL A 148 26.75 28.01 -13.47
CA VAL A 148 27.72 27.90 -14.56
C VAL A 148 27.38 28.89 -15.69
N LEU A 149 26.10 29.04 -16.03
CA LEU A 149 25.66 30.01 -17.04
C LEU A 149 25.93 31.46 -16.59
N ALA A 150 25.65 31.78 -15.33
CA ALA A 150 25.91 33.11 -14.78
C ALA A 150 27.41 33.46 -14.79
N LEU A 151 28.27 32.54 -14.35
CA LEU A 151 29.72 32.71 -14.41
C LEU A 151 30.22 32.85 -15.86
N GLY A 152 29.66 32.06 -16.78
CA GLY A 152 29.99 32.17 -18.20
C GLY A 152 29.64 33.55 -18.77
N LEU A 153 28.46 34.08 -18.45
CA LEU A 153 28.05 35.43 -18.85
C LEU A 153 28.94 36.51 -18.23
N GLU A 154 29.24 36.40 -16.94
CA GLU A 154 30.12 37.35 -16.24
C GLU A 154 31.52 37.37 -16.84
N PHE A 155 32.06 36.21 -17.22
CA PHE A 155 33.36 36.11 -17.87
C PHE A 155 33.37 36.75 -19.26
N VAL A 156 32.30 36.60 -20.05
CA VAL A 156 32.16 37.23 -21.36
C VAL A 156 32.03 38.75 -21.22
N VAL A 157 31.19 39.22 -20.30
CA VAL A 157 30.99 40.66 -20.04
C VAL A 157 32.26 41.30 -19.50
N SER A 158 32.96 40.65 -18.56
CA SER A 158 34.22 41.15 -18.00
C SER A 158 35.31 41.23 -19.06
N LYS A 159 35.42 40.22 -19.94
CA LYS A 159 36.35 40.28 -21.07
C LYS A 159 36.01 41.38 -22.06
N PHE A 160 34.73 41.59 -22.36
CA PHE A 160 34.29 42.66 -23.25
C PHE A 160 34.56 44.06 -22.68
N LEU A 161 34.26 44.28 -21.39
CA LEU A 161 34.55 45.54 -20.70
C LEU A 161 36.05 45.81 -20.58
N THR A 162 36.86 44.77 -20.32
CA THR A 162 38.32 44.92 -20.26
C THR A 162 38.90 45.22 -21.65
N SER A 163 38.35 44.64 -22.72
CA SER A 163 38.73 44.96 -24.10
C SER A 163 38.44 46.43 -24.46
N GLN A 164 37.32 46.98 -23.98
CA GLN A 164 36.94 48.39 -24.19
C GLN A 164 37.82 49.37 -23.39
N MET A 165 38.27 49.01 -22.18
CA MET A 165 39.18 49.85 -21.38
C MET A 165 40.65 49.80 -21.87
N GLY A 166 41.04 48.73 -22.56
CA GLY A 166 42.36 48.62 -23.21
C GLY A 166 42.55 49.60 -24.38
N GLU A 167 41.47 50.04 -25.04
CA GLU A 167 41.54 51.06 -26.10
C GLU A 167 41.65 52.50 -25.54
N TRP A 168 41.13 52.78 -24.34
CA TRP A 168 41.14 54.12 -23.74
C TRP A 168 42.46 54.51 -23.05
N THR A 169 43.37 53.56 -22.80
CA THR A 169 44.67 53.83 -22.14
C THR A 169 45.86 53.93 -23.10
N GLY A 170 45.61 53.83 -24.42
CA GLY A 170 46.66 53.86 -25.46
C GLY A 170 46.90 55.21 -26.14
N THR A 171 46.22 56.30 -25.74
CA THR A 171 46.30 57.60 -26.44
C THR A 171 46.53 58.79 -25.53
N ASP A 172 47.41 58.71 -24.53
CA ASP A 172 47.85 59.91 -23.80
C ASP A 172 49.28 59.74 -23.26
N HIS A 173 50.30 59.99 -24.11
CA HIS A 173 51.56 60.66 -23.73
C HIS A 173 52.58 60.71 -24.88
N GLN A 174 52.41 61.68 -25.78
CA GLN A 174 53.50 62.27 -26.56
C GLN A 174 53.22 63.78 -26.65
N TRP A 175 53.62 64.54 -25.62
CA TRP A 175 53.78 65.99 -25.71
C TRP A 175 55.18 66.37 -25.25
N GLY A 176 55.97 66.81 -26.24
CA GLY A 176 57.06 67.77 -26.22
C GLY A 176 57.98 67.90 -25.00
N SER A 177 59.26 67.63 -25.22
CA SER A 177 60.31 68.55 -24.77
C SER A 177 61.33 68.73 -25.89
N GLN A 178 61.48 69.99 -26.30
CA GLN A 178 62.64 70.53 -27.01
C GLN A 178 63.86 70.53 -26.09
#